data_AF-A0A381XG80-F1
#
_entry.id   AF-A0A381XG80-F1
#
_cell.length_a   1.000
_cell.length_b   1.000
_cell.length_c   1.000
_cell.angle_alpha   90.00
_cell.angle_beta   90.00
_cell.angle_gamma   90.00
#
_symmetry.space_group_name_H-M   'P 1'
#
loop_
_entity.id
_entity.type
_entity.pdbx_description
1 polymer ?
#
loop_
_entity_poly.entity_id
_entity_poly.type
_entity_poly.pdbx_seq_one_letter_code
_entity_poly.pdbx_strand_id
1 'polypeptide(L)'
;MLKNIFHNCLSLLLFLSFLFSQASPEKRLDAKYYLVSYTKFKEGKKQEGMEIIQKYFWKADREIKRKVLPFDFITGEWDHIVFFPLEDGTKELDWITSPVNAKWWKTMVKEIGSEDEVIRIRQEFDNCVMKSKQELAYTQF
;
A
#
# COMPACT_ATOMS: atom_id res chain seq x y z
N MET A 1 51.66 34.95 18.06
CA MET A 1 51.62 33.57 17.53
C MET A 1 50.47 32.73 18.10
N LEU A 2 50.14 32.80 19.39
CA LEU A 2 49.06 31.98 19.97
C LEU A 2 47.66 32.16 19.34
N LYS A 3 47.26 33.38 18.95
CA LYS A 3 45.90 33.64 18.38
C LYS A 3 45.63 32.92 17.04
N ASN A 4 46.65 32.72 16.19
CA ASN A 4 46.49 32.00 14.92
C ASN A 4 46.35 30.48 15.10
N ILE A 5 46.83 29.94 16.22
CA ILE A 5 46.74 28.51 16.54
C ILE A 5 45.31 28.17 16.99
N PHE A 6 44.71 29.01 17.83
CA PHE A 6 43.33 28.83 18.29
C PHE A 6 42.28 28.95 17.18
N HIS A 7 42.48 29.87 16.22
CA HIS A 7 41.56 30.00 15.08
C HIS A 7 41.65 28.82 14.10
N ASN A 8 42.86 28.28 13.87
CA ASN A 8 43.07 27.10 13.02
C ASN A 8 42.58 25.79 13.65
N CYS A 9 42.64 25.64 14.98
CA CYS A 9 42.06 24.46 15.65
C CYS A 9 40.53 24.46 15.56
N LEU A 10 39.89 25.63 15.67
CA LEU A 10 38.42 25.75 15.65
C LEU A 10 37.85 25.48 14.25
N SER A 11 38.52 25.94 13.18
CA SER A 11 38.15 25.64 11.80
C SER A 11 38.39 24.18 11.41
N LEU A 12 39.42 23.53 11.95
CA LEU A 12 39.69 22.11 11.73
C LEU A 12 38.66 21.20 12.43
N LEU A 13 38.23 21.55 13.65
CA LEU A 13 37.19 20.83 14.40
C LEU A 13 35.83 20.88 13.70
N LEU A 14 35.45 22.03 13.12
CA LEU A 14 34.21 22.20 12.35
C LEU A 14 34.19 21.37 11.05
N PHE A 15 35.35 21.21 10.40
CA PHE A 15 35.48 20.39 9.19
C PHE A 15 35.41 18.88 9.48
N LEU A 16 35.93 18.42 10.63
CA LEU A 16 35.84 17.01 11.04
C LEU A 16 34.39 16.58 11.33
N SER A 17 33.56 17.43 11.93
CA SER A 17 32.16 17.12 12.19
C SER A 17 31.34 16.85 10.92
N PHE A 18 31.70 17.45 9.78
CA PHE A 18 31.06 17.18 8.49
C PHE A 18 31.49 15.84 7.86
N LEU A 19 32.71 15.36 8.15
CA LEU A 19 33.21 14.08 7.62
C LEU A 19 32.65 12.85 8.35
N PHE A 20 32.17 13.01 9.60
CA PHE A 20 31.67 11.91 10.43
C PHE A 20 30.15 11.73 10.46
N SER A 21 29.39 12.53 9.72
CA SER A 21 27.93 12.32 9.61
C SER A 21 27.57 11.36 8.45
N GLN A 22 28.22 10.20 8.35
CA GLN A 22 27.64 9.07 7.62
C GLN A 22 26.69 8.35 8.58
N ALA A 23 25.39 8.43 8.30
CA ALA A 23 24.39 7.67 9.05
C ALA A 23 24.74 6.17 8.98
N SER A 24 24.76 5.50 10.13
CA SER A 24 24.94 4.05 10.19
C SER A 24 23.81 3.33 9.45
N PRO A 25 24.04 2.14 8.85
CA PRO A 25 22.97 1.33 8.29
C PRO A 25 21.91 1.04 9.37
N GLU A 26 20.70 1.53 9.17
CA GLU A 26 19.58 1.33 10.08
C GLU A 26 18.45 0.59 9.37
N LYS A 27 17.94 -0.47 10.01
CA LYS A 27 16.78 -1.21 9.54
C LYS A 27 15.54 -0.72 10.28
N ARG A 28 14.43 -0.54 9.56
CA ARG A 28 13.13 -0.28 10.22
C ARG A 28 12.72 -1.51 11.02
N LEU A 29 12.77 -1.41 12.35
CA LEU A 29 12.31 -2.46 13.27
C LEU A 29 10.79 -2.37 13.39
N ASP A 30 10.10 -3.52 13.43
CA ASP A 30 8.64 -3.61 13.65
C ASP A 30 7.76 -2.86 12.63
N ALA A 31 8.32 -2.53 11.46
CA ALA A 31 7.57 -1.89 10.38
C ALA A 31 6.53 -2.87 9.81
N LYS A 32 5.26 -2.41 9.77
CA LYS A 32 4.18 -3.10 9.07
C LYS A 32 4.00 -2.48 7.70
N TYR A 33 4.07 -3.29 6.65
CA TYR A 33 3.97 -2.82 5.27
C TYR A 33 2.57 -3.06 4.71
N TYR A 34 2.17 -2.19 3.79
CA TYR A 34 0.87 -2.24 3.12
C TYR A 34 1.03 -1.96 1.64
N LEU A 35 0.37 -2.77 0.82
CA LEU A 35 0.05 -2.37 -0.55
C LEU A 35 -1.22 -1.52 -0.49
N VAL A 36 -1.13 -0.27 -0.90
CA VAL A 36 -2.23 0.70 -0.82
C VAL A 36 -2.83 0.86 -2.20
N SER A 37 -4.11 0.50 -2.35
CA SER A 37 -4.85 0.70 -3.59
C SER A 37 -5.69 1.97 -3.50
N TYR A 38 -5.53 2.85 -4.48
CA TYR A 38 -6.32 4.07 -4.61
C TYR A 38 -7.24 3.92 -5.81
N THR A 39 -8.52 4.25 -5.65
CA THR A 39 -9.53 4.18 -6.70
C THR A 39 -10.31 5.48 -6.79
N LYS A 40 -10.39 6.03 -8.00
CA LYS A 40 -11.28 7.12 -8.36
C LYS A 40 -12.29 6.60 -9.38
N PHE A 41 -13.58 6.72 -9.07
CA PHE A 41 -14.64 6.26 -9.96
C PHE A 41 -14.96 7.31 -11.02
N LYS A 42 -15.55 6.86 -12.13
CA LYS A 42 -16.16 7.75 -13.13
C LYS A 42 -17.34 8.49 -12.50
N GLU A 43 -17.67 9.65 -13.04
CA GLU A 43 -18.85 10.42 -12.61
C GLU A 43 -20.12 9.55 -12.69
N GLY A 44 -20.91 9.55 -11.62
CA GLY A 44 -22.12 8.72 -11.49
C GLY A 44 -21.87 7.22 -11.24
N LYS A 45 -20.64 6.72 -11.28
CA LYS A 45 -20.32 5.28 -11.14
C LYS A 45 -19.81 4.85 -9.76
N LYS A 46 -19.64 5.79 -8.81
CA LYS A 46 -19.16 5.48 -7.46
C LYS A 46 -20.05 4.47 -6.74
N GLN A 47 -21.37 4.66 -6.78
CA GLN A 47 -22.30 3.76 -6.08
C GLN A 47 -22.22 2.33 -6.64
N GLU A 48 -22.32 2.17 -7.96
CA GLU A 48 -22.22 0.86 -8.65
C GLU A 48 -20.89 0.15 -8.34
N GLY A 49 -19.76 0.87 -8.40
CA GLY A 49 -18.46 0.32 -8.05
C GLY A 49 -18.37 -0.14 -6.58
N MET A 50 -18.93 0.63 -5.65
CA MET A 50 -18.95 0.27 -4.23
C MET A 50 -19.87 -0.92 -3.94
N GLU A 51 -21.01 -1.04 -4.63
CA GLU A 51 -21.88 -2.20 -4.51
C GLU A 51 -21.16 -3.50 -4.92
N ILE A 52 -20.38 -3.46 -6.01
CA ILE A 52 -19.55 -4.61 -6.43
C ILE A 52 -18.51 -4.95 -5.37
N ILE A 53 -17.79 -3.95 -4.84
CA ILE A 53 -16.79 -4.14 -3.79
C ILE A 53 -17.41 -4.82 -2.56
N GLN A 54 -18.53 -4.30 -2.06
CA GLN A 54 -19.17 -4.79 -0.84
C GLN A 54 -19.74 -6.19 -1.00
N LYS A 55 -20.41 -6.44 -2.12
CA LYS A 55 -21.10 -7.69 -2.41
C LYS A 55 -20.15 -8.84 -2.67
N TYR A 56 -19.07 -8.58 -3.42
CA TYR A 56 -18.17 -9.63 -3.88
C TYR A 56 -16.79 -9.54 -3.22
N PHE A 57 -16.09 -8.42 -3.35
CA PHE A 57 -14.67 -8.35 -3.00
C PHE A 57 -14.43 -8.42 -1.50
N TRP A 58 -15.13 -7.60 -0.73
CA TRP A 58 -15.05 -7.64 0.73
C TRP A 58 -15.61 -8.93 1.31
N LYS A 59 -16.58 -9.56 0.64
CA LYS A 59 -17.07 -10.88 1.05
C LYS A 59 -15.94 -11.92 0.97
N ALA A 60 -15.20 -11.93 -0.14
CA ALA A 60 -14.04 -12.81 -0.29
C ALA A 60 -12.91 -12.48 0.71
N ASP A 61 -12.62 -11.20 0.95
CA ASP A 61 -11.63 -10.79 1.96
C ASP A 61 -12.01 -11.27 3.37
N ARG A 62 -13.29 -11.12 3.77
CA ARG A 62 -13.80 -11.60 5.07
C ARG A 62 -13.67 -13.11 5.22
N GLU A 63 -14.04 -13.87 4.19
CA GLU A 63 -13.98 -15.34 4.21
C GLU A 63 -12.55 -15.85 4.39
N ILE A 64 -11.58 -15.22 3.73
CA ILE A 64 -10.17 -15.60 3.88
C ILE A 64 -9.51 -14.97 5.12
N LYS A 65 -10.26 -14.16 5.87
CA LYS A 65 -9.84 -13.39 7.06
C LYS A 65 -8.71 -12.40 6.77
N ARG A 66 -8.71 -11.76 5.59
CA ARG A 66 -7.75 -10.72 5.22
C ARG A 66 -8.07 -9.44 6.00
N LYS A 67 -7.06 -8.88 6.69
CA LYS A 67 -7.20 -7.69 7.54
C LYS A 67 -7.04 -6.39 6.76
N VAL A 68 -7.87 -6.21 5.73
CA VAL A 68 -7.85 -4.99 4.91
C VAL A 68 -8.35 -3.79 5.70
N LEU A 69 -7.80 -2.60 5.44
CA LEU A 69 -8.27 -1.34 6.02
C LEU A 69 -8.84 -0.45 4.89
N PRO A 70 -10.15 -0.52 4.61
CA PRO A 70 -10.80 0.30 3.60
C PRO A 70 -11.22 1.67 4.16
N PHE A 71 -11.09 2.70 3.33
CA PHE A 71 -11.51 4.07 3.64
C PHE A 71 -12.26 4.67 2.45
N ASP A 72 -13.47 5.13 2.71
CA ASP A 72 -14.30 5.84 1.74
C ASP A 72 -14.15 7.35 1.96
N PHE A 73 -13.67 8.04 0.92
CA PHE A 73 -13.39 9.47 1.00
C PHE A 73 -14.62 10.27 0.54
N ILE A 74 -14.94 11.30 1.31
CA ILE A 74 -16.00 12.28 1.00
C ILE A 74 -15.45 13.40 0.13
N THR A 75 -14.21 13.81 0.37
CA THR A 75 -13.51 14.89 -0.34
C THR A 75 -12.12 14.45 -0.76
N GLY A 76 -11.53 15.16 -1.72
CA GLY A 76 -10.20 14.87 -2.24
C GLY A 76 -10.24 14.19 -3.60
N GLU A 77 -9.07 13.80 -4.09
CA GLU A 77 -8.92 13.24 -5.43
C GLU A 77 -9.50 11.82 -5.55
N TRP A 78 -9.32 11.01 -4.51
CA TRP A 78 -9.67 9.59 -4.49
C TRP A 78 -11.00 9.36 -3.80
N ASP A 79 -11.75 8.35 -4.24
CA ASP A 79 -13.05 8.01 -3.65
C ASP A 79 -12.94 6.85 -2.64
N HIS A 80 -12.01 5.93 -2.90
CA HIS A 80 -11.83 4.71 -2.12
C HIS A 80 -10.35 4.36 -2.02
N ILE A 81 -9.85 4.13 -0.81
CA ILE A 81 -8.46 3.73 -0.55
C ILE A 81 -8.48 2.49 0.35
N VAL A 82 -7.71 1.47 -0.02
CA VAL A 82 -7.58 0.24 0.78
C VAL A 82 -6.13 -0.04 1.08
N PHE A 83 -5.82 -0.23 2.36
CA PHE A 83 -4.52 -0.72 2.80
C PHE A 83 -4.61 -2.25 2.95
N PHE A 84 -3.91 -2.96 2.07
CA PHE A 84 -3.76 -4.41 2.13
C PHE A 84 -2.47 -4.73 2.89
N PRO A 85 -2.54 -5.34 4.09
CA PRO A 85 -1.33 -5.69 4.83
C PRO A 85 -0.49 -6.72 4.07
N LEU A 86 0.83 -6.52 4.10
CA LEU A 86 1.81 -7.53 3.71
C LEU A 86 2.26 -8.22 5.00
N GLU A 87 1.68 -9.38 5.29
CA GLU A 87 1.87 -10.14 6.53
C GLU A 87 3.30 -10.71 6.63
N ASP A 88 3.96 -11.06 5.52
CA ASP A 88 5.39 -11.40 5.45
C ASP A 88 6.27 -10.20 5.02
N GLY A 89 5.76 -8.98 5.23
CA GLY A 89 6.44 -7.74 4.89
C GLY A 89 6.77 -7.62 3.40
N THR A 90 7.91 -6.99 3.09
CA THR A 90 8.28 -6.71 1.69
C THR A 90 8.59 -7.96 0.86
N LYS A 91 8.79 -9.14 1.47
CA LYS A 91 8.99 -10.40 0.73
C LYS A 91 7.76 -10.80 -0.08
N GLU A 92 6.58 -10.32 0.32
CA GLU A 92 5.37 -10.56 -0.47
C GLU A 92 5.43 -9.93 -1.86
N LEU A 93 6.30 -8.94 -2.07
CA LEU A 93 6.50 -8.26 -3.36
C LEU A 93 7.26 -9.12 -4.37
N ASP A 94 7.90 -10.21 -3.95
CA ASP A 94 8.61 -11.13 -4.84
C ASP A 94 7.63 -12.02 -5.65
N TRP A 95 6.34 -12.02 -5.28
CA TRP A 95 5.31 -12.80 -5.96
C TRP A 95 4.64 -12.01 -7.09
N ILE A 96 4.55 -12.61 -8.29
CA ILE A 96 3.66 -12.12 -9.36
C ILE A 96 2.19 -12.25 -8.91
N THR A 97 1.85 -13.40 -8.33
CA THR A 97 0.55 -13.67 -7.69
C THR A 97 0.80 -14.21 -6.30
N SER A 98 0.49 -13.42 -5.26
CA SER A 98 0.71 -13.84 -3.88
C SER A 98 -0.25 -14.97 -3.46
N PRO A 99 0.14 -15.82 -2.49
CA PRO A 99 -0.75 -16.85 -1.94
C PRO A 99 -2.08 -16.31 -1.42
N VAL A 100 -2.09 -15.10 -0.85
CA VAL A 100 -3.33 -14.44 -0.39
C VAL A 100 -4.25 -14.08 -1.56
N ASN A 101 -3.71 -13.55 -2.66
CA ASN A 101 -4.50 -13.23 -3.85
C ASN A 101 -5.03 -14.50 -4.53
N ALA A 102 -4.24 -15.58 -4.60
CA ALA A 102 -4.70 -16.86 -5.12
C ALA A 102 -5.85 -17.45 -4.27
N LYS A 103 -5.75 -17.35 -2.93
CA LYS A 103 -6.81 -17.76 -2.01
C LYS A 103 -8.07 -16.90 -2.20
N TRP A 104 -7.92 -15.59 -2.32
CA TRP A 104 -9.03 -14.66 -2.59
C TRP A 104 -9.74 -14.99 -3.90
N TRP A 105 -9.00 -15.24 -4.97
CA TRP A 105 -9.55 -15.62 -6.27
C TRP A 105 -10.35 -16.92 -6.18
N LYS A 106 -9.76 -17.96 -5.57
CA LYS A 106 -10.43 -19.24 -5.36
C LYS A 106 -11.74 -19.09 -4.57
N THR A 107 -11.76 -18.22 -3.56
CA THR A 107 -12.97 -17.91 -2.80
C THR A 107 -14.03 -17.25 -3.68
N MET A 108 -13.65 -16.26 -4.49
CA MET A 108 -14.56 -15.62 -5.45
C MET A 108 -15.19 -16.65 -6.39
N VAL A 109 -14.38 -17.49 -7.03
CA VAL A 109 -14.86 -18.55 -7.95
C VAL A 109 -15.79 -19.51 -7.25
N LYS A 110 -15.47 -19.94 -6.03
CA LYS A 110 -16.33 -20.83 -5.24
C LYS A 110 -17.70 -20.20 -4.94
N GLU A 111 -17.74 -18.93 -4.54
CA GLU A 111 -18.96 -18.24 -4.15
C GLU A 111 -19.84 -17.85 -5.34
N ILE A 112 -19.22 -17.55 -6.48
CA ILE A 112 -19.87 -17.05 -7.68
C ILE A 112 -20.24 -18.19 -8.64
N GLY A 113 -19.47 -19.27 -8.65
CA GLY A 113 -19.75 -20.52 -9.37
C GLY A 113 -18.92 -20.75 -10.63
N SER A 114 -18.26 -19.74 -11.19
CA SER A 114 -17.35 -19.91 -12.34
C SER A 114 -16.27 -18.81 -12.43
N GLU A 115 -15.19 -19.11 -13.14
CA GLU A 115 -14.13 -18.12 -13.41
C GLU A 115 -14.61 -17.01 -14.35
N ASP A 116 -15.37 -17.36 -15.39
CA ASP A 116 -15.88 -16.40 -16.38
C ASP A 116 -16.76 -15.33 -15.73
N GLU A 117 -17.58 -15.73 -14.75
CA GLU A 117 -18.44 -14.82 -14.00
C GLU A 117 -17.62 -13.89 -13.08
N VAL A 118 -16.57 -14.42 -12.42
CA VAL A 118 -15.64 -13.60 -11.64
C VAL A 118 -14.92 -12.58 -12.53
N ILE A 119 -14.49 -13.01 -13.72
CA ILE A 119 -13.85 -12.12 -14.71
C ILE A 119 -14.84 -11.03 -15.13
N ARG A 120 -16.11 -11.37 -15.42
CA ARG A 120 -17.12 -10.38 -15.80
C ARG A 120 -17.38 -9.37 -14.68
N ILE A 121 -17.54 -9.81 -13.43
CA ILE A 121 -17.71 -8.91 -12.27
C ILE A 121 -16.52 -7.95 -12.13
N ARG A 122 -15.29 -8.44 -12.35
CA ARG A 122 -14.11 -7.57 -12.33
C ARG A 122 -14.10 -6.58 -13.49
N GLN A 123 -14.52 -6.99 -14.68
CA GLN A 123 -14.67 -6.07 -15.82
C GLN A 123 -15.77 -5.01 -15.57
N GLU A 124 -16.88 -5.39 -14.94
CA GLU A 124 -17.94 -4.46 -14.51
C GLU A 124 -17.38 -3.43 -13.51
N PHE A 125 -16.58 -3.88 -12.54
CA PHE A 125 -15.87 -3.00 -11.62
C PHE A 125 -14.89 -2.07 -12.35
N ASP A 126 -14.03 -2.60 -13.22
CA ASP A 126 -13.04 -1.83 -13.97
C ASP A 126 -13.72 -0.77 -14.86
N ASN A 127 -14.92 -1.08 -15.38
CA ASN A 127 -15.73 -0.13 -16.13
C ASN A 127 -16.25 1.03 -15.28
N CYS A 128 -16.36 0.87 -13.97
CA CYS A 128 -16.69 1.95 -13.04
C CYS A 128 -15.50 2.86 -12.70
N VAL A 129 -14.27 2.36 -12.86
CA VAL A 129 -13.04 3.05 -12.46
C VAL A 129 -12.61 4.07 -13.52
N MET A 130 -12.35 5.31 -13.09
CA MET A 130 -11.76 6.35 -13.94
C MET A 130 -10.23 6.24 -13.95
N LYS A 131 -9.64 6.10 -12.77
CA LYS A 131 -8.21 5.85 -12.58
C LYS A 131 -7.95 5.16 -11.25
N SER A 132 -6.84 4.46 -11.18
CA SER A 132 -6.34 3.82 -9.97
C SER A 132 -4.82 3.89 -9.91
N LYS A 133 -4.27 3.70 -8.72
CA LYS A 133 -2.83 3.47 -8.52
C LYS A 133 -2.62 2.55 -7.33
N GLN A 134 -1.44 1.94 -7.29
CA GLN A 134 -0.96 1.21 -6.11
C GLN A 134 0.33 1.84 -5.60
N GLU A 135 0.48 1.89 -4.28
CA GLU A 135 1.68 2.38 -3.61
C GLU A 135 2.07 1.44 -2.48
N LEU A 136 3.34 1.47 -2.09
CA LEU A 136 3.83 0.77 -0.91
C LEU A 136 3.91 1.75 0.26
N ALA A 137 3.23 1.43 1.35
CA ALA A 137 3.29 2.19 2.59
C ALA A 137 3.85 1.32 3.71
N TYR A 138 4.37 1.97 4.76
CA TYR A 138 4.66 1.31 6.02
C TYR A 138 4.21 2.17 7.19
N THR A 139 4.00 1.53 8.34
CA THR A 139 3.78 2.20 9.61
C THR A 139 4.61 1.55 10.72
N GLN A 140 4.87 2.29 11.78
CA GLN A 140 5.65 1.89 12.94
C GLN A 140 5.02 2.61 14.14
N PHE A 141 4.28 1.85 14.95
CA PHE A 141 3.67 2.31 16.20
C PHE A 141 3.99 1.30 17.30
#